data_AF-A0A1G1NCI8-F1
#
_entry.id   AF-A0A1G1NCI8-F1
#
_cell.length_a   1.000
_cell.length_b   1.000
_cell.length_c   1.000
_cell.angle_alpha   90.00
_cell.angle_beta   90.00
_cell.angle_gamma   90.00
#
_symmetry.space_group_name_H-M   'P 1'
#
loop_
_entity.id
_entity.type
_entity.pdbx_description
1 polymer ?
#
loop_
_entity_poly.entity_id
_entity_poly.type
_entity_poly.pdbx_seq_one_letter_code
_entity_poly.pdbx_strand_id
1 'polypeptide(L)'
;MIFGQWFGKIDGDSKADVLVSVDRLKEDQYGSISISPNDPTVFPAIARITFDEVTQLMIRGRVDLFLGFTAEGIIGPQNNDKLQLSREGNFELAVKRGNSDEFDLVGQWNTDLNFKGSIALRKVKEPRAEPIKEVIAWKEFKRVISDPIKYKWGVTYFRGQADSRYPLQTFFHRRGCWDLYRYYREIIPELFDHLGVLNNTRYPTTGGADFGSPLLLAQHHGFPTPLLDWSLSPYVAAFFAFWENSKLPNSGSVRVFAFHTERWIKEQPGRTLGDLITPGITVKPLNIPLAGNKRAVAQSARSVFSSVENIENILKWAEFQSASDRGMPDPYFDYFDIDIVDKETALYDLQSMNITKLSMLPELSVACEILGGKYFGVNNA
;
A
#
# COMPACT_ATOMS: atom_id res chain seq x y z
N MET A 1 -4.54 12.47 -18.51
CA MET A 1 -5.92 12.37 -17.99
C MET A 1 -6.13 11.02 -17.29
N ILE A 2 -5.64 9.93 -17.88
CA ILE A 2 -5.88 8.55 -17.42
C ILE A 2 -4.97 8.04 -16.30
N PHE A 3 -3.84 8.70 -16.02
CA PHE A 3 -2.89 8.25 -14.99
C PHE A 3 -3.51 8.21 -13.59
N GLY A 4 -3.11 7.21 -12.80
CA GLY A 4 -3.61 6.95 -11.46
C GLY A 4 -4.34 5.62 -11.34
N GLN A 5 -5.06 5.46 -10.24
CA GLN A 5 -5.92 4.32 -9.99
C GLN A 5 -7.38 4.63 -10.25
N TRP A 6 -8.07 3.61 -10.74
CA TRP A 6 -9.49 3.63 -11.04
C TRP A 6 -10.16 2.39 -10.45
N PHE A 7 -11.21 2.60 -9.66
CA PHE A 7 -12.01 1.52 -9.10
C PHE A 7 -13.33 1.42 -9.82
N GLY A 8 -13.81 0.20 -10.01
CA GLY A 8 -15.07 0.02 -10.70
C GLY A 8 -15.58 -1.41 -10.70
N LYS A 9 -16.56 -1.64 -11.56
CA LYS A 9 -17.18 -2.95 -11.75
C LYS A 9 -17.31 -3.25 -13.23
N ILE A 10 -17.18 -4.53 -13.56
CA ILE A 10 -17.64 -5.08 -14.83
C ILE A 10 -18.93 -5.87 -14.61
N ASP A 11 -19.83 -5.80 -15.58
CA ASP A 11 -21.09 -6.54 -15.62
C ASP A 11 -21.33 -7.07 -17.05
N GLY A 12 -22.17 -8.09 -17.21
CA GLY A 12 -22.39 -8.79 -18.48
C GLY A 12 -22.18 -10.29 -18.33
N ASP A 13 -21.39 -10.89 -19.22
CA ASP A 13 -21.05 -12.31 -19.18
C ASP A 13 -20.18 -12.67 -17.95
N SER A 14 -19.52 -11.70 -17.35
CA SER A 14 -18.83 -11.83 -16.06
C SER A 14 -19.13 -10.62 -15.16
N LYS A 15 -19.15 -10.88 -13.84
CA LYS A 15 -19.34 -9.84 -12.82
C LYS A 15 -18.14 -9.83 -11.88
N ALA A 16 -17.46 -8.70 -11.80
CA ALA A 16 -16.27 -8.55 -10.97
C ALA A 16 -16.09 -7.11 -10.51
N ASP A 17 -15.49 -6.95 -9.34
CA ASP A 17 -14.84 -5.70 -8.96
C ASP A 17 -13.51 -5.59 -9.71
N VAL A 18 -13.16 -4.39 -10.16
CA VAL A 18 -11.92 -4.13 -10.91
C VAL A 18 -11.13 -2.96 -10.36
N LEU A 19 -9.80 -3.09 -10.42
CA LEU A 19 -8.84 -2.02 -10.15
C LEU A 19 -7.98 -1.84 -11.41
N VAL A 20 -8.09 -0.68 -12.05
CA VAL A 20 -7.25 -0.28 -13.17
C VAL A 20 -6.17 0.67 -12.65
N SER A 21 -4.91 0.32 -12.90
CA SER A 21 -3.73 1.12 -12.56
C SER A 21 -3.02 1.58 -13.82
N VAL A 22 -2.79 2.89 -13.97
CA VAL A 22 -2.12 3.45 -15.15
C VAL A 22 -0.97 4.36 -14.73
N ASP A 23 0.24 3.99 -15.14
CA ASP A 23 1.46 4.73 -14.84
C ASP A 23 1.78 5.80 -15.89
N ARG A 24 2.56 6.81 -15.48
CA ARG A 24 3.09 7.82 -16.40
C ARG A 24 4.44 7.37 -16.94
N LEU A 25 4.45 6.70 -18.10
CA LEU A 25 5.66 6.34 -18.83
C LEU A 25 5.98 7.33 -19.95
N LYS A 26 7.23 7.35 -20.40
CA LYS A 26 7.67 8.16 -21.55
C LYS A 26 7.20 7.46 -22.83
N GLU A 27 6.40 8.19 -23.62
CA GLU A 27 5.85 7.88 -24.95
C GLU A 27 4.75 6.82 -25.05
N ASP A 28 4.79 5.72 -24.31
CA ASP A 28 3.72 4.72 -24.31
C ASP A 28 2.83 4.78 -23.06
N GLN A 29 1.53 4.63 -23.24
CA GLN A 29 0.58 4.51 -22.14
C GLN A 29 0.28 3.02 -21.91
N TYR A 30 0.81 2.48 -20.81
CA TYR A 30 0.53 1.13 -20.35
C TYR A 30 -0.13 1.19 -18.97
N GLY A 31 -0.98 0.20 -18.70
CA GLY A 31 -1.52 -0.03 -17.38
C GLY A 31 -1.84 -1.50 -17.16
N SER A 32 -2.49 -1.79 -16.05
CA SER A 32 -3.02 -3.11 -15.77
C SER A 32 -4.43 -3.02 -15.19
N ILE A 33 -5.21 -4.06 -15.42
CA ILE A 33 -6.51 -4.28 -14.79
C ILE A 33 -6.43 -5.53 -13.94
N SER A 34 -6.66 -5.36 -12.64
CA SER A 34 -6.94 -6.46 -11.73
C SER A 34 -8.44 -6.72 -11.72
N ILE A 35 -8.80 -8.00 -11.86
CA ILE A 35 -10.18 -8.49 -11.94
C ILE A 35 -10.41 -9.43 -10.75
N SER A 36 -11.35 -9.06 -9.89
CA SER A 36 -11.76 -9.83 -8.71
C SER A 36 -13.22 -10.27 -8.89
N PRO A 37 -13.44 -11.50 -9.43
CA PRO A 37 -14.79 -12.01 -9.69
C PRO A 37 -15.66 -12.06 -8.43
N ASN A 38 -16.94 -11.77 -8.60
CA ASN A 38 -17.92 -11.91 -7.53
C ASN A 38 -18.34 -13.38 -7.32
N ASP A 39 -18.23 -14.18 -8.38
CA ASP A 39 -18.46 -15.62 -8.33
C ASP A 39 -17.21 -16.33 -7.81
N PRO A 40 -17.29 -17.05 -6.67
CA PRO A 40 -16.14 -17.73 -6.08
C PRO A 40 -15.61 -18.90 -6.92
N THR A 41 -16.34 -19.34 -7.95
CA THR A 41 -15.92 -20.39 -8.88
C THR A 41 -15.06 -19.87 -10.03
N VAL A 42 -14.99 -18.54 -10.22
CA VAL A 42 -14.20 -17.90 -11.26
C VAL A 42 -12.88 -17.39 -10.67
N PHE A 43 -11.79 -17.67 -11.36
CA PHE A 43 -10.46 -17.29 -10.88
C PHE A 43 -10.19 -15.78 -11.06
N PRO A 44 -9.63 -15.12 -10.04
CA PRO A 44 -9.10 -13.76 -10.18
C PRO A 44 -8.01 -13.68 -11.26
N ALA A 45 -7.90 -12.52 -11.90
CA ALA A 45 -6.94 -12.31 -12.96
C ALA A 45 -6.33 -10.91 -12.94
N ILE A 46 -5.15 -10.78 -13.53
CA ILE A 46 -4.59 -9.49 -13.93
C ILE A 46 -4.30 -9.52 -15.43
N ALA A 47 -4.60 -8.43 -16.13
CA ALA A 47 -4.28 -8.26 -17.54
C ALA A 47 -3.59 -6.93 -17.77
N ARG A 48 -2.74 -6.88 -18.80
CA ARG A 48 -2.11 -5.64 -19.25
C ARG A 48 -3.10 -4.86 -20.10
N ILE A 49 -3.09 -3.55 -19.97
CA ILE A 49 -3.83 -2.59 -20.81
C ILE A 49 -2.85 -1.86 -21.72
N THR A 50 -3.19 -1.81 -23.01
CA THR A 50 -2.56 -0.92 -23.99
C THR A 50 -3.62 0.04 -24.53
N PHE A 51 -3.33 1.34 -24.56
CA PHE A 51 -4.26 2.34 -25.06
C PHE A 51 -3.99 2.63 -26.54
N ASP A 52 -5.00 2.44 -27.38
CA ASP A 52 -4.90 2.73 -28.82
C ASP A 52 -5.32 4.19 -29.10
N GLU A 53 -6.27 4.75 -28.33
CA GLU A 53 -6.67 6.16 -28.43
C GLU A 53 -7.15 6.70 -27.07
N VAL A 54 -6.66 7.90 -26.72
CA VAL A 54 -7.00 8.60 -25.47
C VAL A 54 -7.33 10.06 -25.78
N THR A 55 -8.61 10.40 -25.74
CA THR A 55 -9.12 11.75 -25.96
C THR A 55 -9.84 12.30 -24.74
N GLN A 56 -10.37 13.52 -24.83
CA GLN A 56 -11.17 14.12 -23.76
C GLN A 56 -12.60 13.54 -23.66
N LEU A 57 -13.02 12.72 -24.63
CA LEU A 57 -14.38 12.20 -24.74
C LEU A 57 -14.43 10.67 -24.74
N MET A 58 -13.35 10.02 -25.18
CA MET A 58 -13.29 8.57 -25.38
C MET A 58 -11.89 8.04 -25.07
N ILE A 59 -11.86 6.82 -24.56
CA ILE A 59 -10.66 6.00 -24.38
C ILE A 59 -10.96 4.62 -24.96
N ARG A 60 -10.13 4.15 -25.89
CA ARG A 60 -10.20 2.78 -26.39
C ARG A 60 -8.84 2.10 -26.37
N GLY A 61 -8.86 0.79 -26.27
CA GLY A 61 -7.64 0.03 -26.22
C GLY A 61 -7.91 -1.46 -26.11
N ARG A 62 -6.83 -2.16 -25.80
CA ARG A 62 -6.76 -3.61 -25.72
C ARG A 62 -6.32 -4.06 -24.34
N VAL A 63 -6.83 -5.22 -23.94
CA VAL A 63 -6.36 -5.99 -22.81
C VAL A 63 -5.73 -7.28 -23.30
N ASP A 64 -4.57 -7.65 -22.78
CA ASP A 64 -3.88 -8.88 -23.12
C ASP A 64 -3.06 -9.43 -21.94
N LEU A 65 -2.33 -10.53 -22.17
CA LEU A 65 -1.43 -11.15 -21.19
C LEU A 65 -2.11 -11.49 -19.85
N PHE A 66 -3.33 -12.01 -19.92
CA PHE A 66 -4.08 -12.43 -18.74
C PHE A 66 -3.30 -13.48 -17.94
N LEU A 67 -3.06 -13.19 -16.66
CA LEU A 67 -2.55 -14.13 -15.67
C LEU A 67 -3.68 -14.48 -14.71
N GLY A 68 -4.00 -15.77 -14.58
CA GLY A 68 -4.96 -16.27 -13.62
C GLY A 68 -4.30 -16.57 -12.27
N PHE A 69 -5.06 -16.48 -11.19
CA PHE A 69 -4.57 -16.77 -9.84
C PHE A 69 -5.43 -17.85 -9.19
N THR A 70 -4.78 -18.93 -8.73
CA THR A 70 -5.42 -20.05 -8.04
C THR A 70 -4.81 -20.27 -6.66
N ALA A 71 -5.38 -21.19 -5.88
CA ALA A 71 -4.82 -21.56 -4.57
C ALA A 71 -3.41 -22.18 -4.69
N GLU A 72 -3.08 -22.76 -5.84
CA GLU A 72 -1.81 -23.40 -6.16
C GLU A 72 -0.77 -22.43 -6.74
N GLY A 73 -1.14 -21.18 -7.03
CA GLY A 73 -0.24 -20.12 -7.48
C GLY A 73 -0.73 -19.38 -8.73
N ILE A 74 0.21 -18.72 -9.43
CA ILE A 74 -0.07 -17.98 -10.66
C ILE A 74 -0.13 -18.95 -11.83
N ILE A 75 -1.16 -18.82 -12.65
CA ILE A 75 -1.28 -19.51 -13.92
C ILE A 75 -0.96 -18.52 -15.04
N GLY A 76 0.14 -18.80 -15.74
CA GLY A 76 0.58 -18.00 -16.88
C GLY A 76 -0.29 -18.21 -18.13
N PRO A 77 -0.17 -17.32 -19.15
CA PRO A 77 -1.06 -17.25 -20.30
C PRO A 77 -1.16 -18.57 -21.09
N GLN A 78 -0.09 -19.37 -21.09
CA GLN A 78 0.00 -20.67 -21.76
C GLN A 78 -0.96 -21.74 -21.22
N ASN A 79 -1.54 -21.52 -20.04
CA ASN A 79 -2.49 -22.45 -19.41
C ASN A 79 -3.90 -21.86 -19.27
N ASN A 80 -4.18 -20.72 -19.90
CA ASN A 80 -5.46 -20.02 -19.77
C ASN A 80 -6.67 -20.84 -20.24
N ASP A 81 -6.47 -21.75 -21.21
CA ASP A 81 -7.52 -22.64 -21.71
C ASP A 81 -8.11 -23.54 -20.60
N LYS A 82 -7.31 -23.88 -19.57
CA LYS A 82 -7.77 -24.68 -18.41
C LYS A 82 -8.67 -23.89 -17.45
N LEU A 83 -8.60 -22.56 -17.51
CA LEU A 83 -9.36 -21.65 -16.65
C LEU A 83 -10.47 -20.92 -17.41
N GLN A 84 -10.63 -21.20 -18.71
CA GLN A 84 -11.50 -20.43 -19.61
C GLN A 84 -11.19 -18.92 -19.57
N LEU A 85 -9.92 -18.57 -19.35
CA LEU A 85 -9.49 -17.18 -19.25
C LEU A 85 -9.17 -16.66 -20.66
N SER A 86 -9.72 -15.50 -21.02
CA SER A 86 -9.42 -14.85 -22.29
C SER A 86 -7.94 -14.55 -22.46
N ARG A 87 -7.45 -14.51 -23.71
CA ARG A 87 -6.06 -14.14 -24.01
C ARG A 87 -5.94 -12.68 -24.40
N GLU A 88 -6.98 -12.16 -25.04
CA GLU A 88 -7.09 -10.78 -25.48
C GLU A 88 -8.53 -10.27 -25.43
N GLY A 89 -8.67 -8.94 -25.39
CA GLY A 89 -9.95 -8.27 -25.48
C GLY A 89 -9.81 -6.80 -25.84
N ASN A 90 -10.93 -6.18 -26.16
CA ASN A 90 -11.01 -4.78 -26.53
C ASN A 90 -11.98 -4.05 -25.61
N PHE A 91 -11.75 -2.77 -25.40
CA PHE A 91 -12.66 -1.91 -24.65
C PHE A 91 -12.81 -0.55 -25.30
N GLU A 92 -13.97 0.06 -25.06
CA GLU A 92 -14.27 1.43 -25.44
C GLU A 92 -15.03 2.11 -24.30
N LEU A 93 -14.45 3.18 -23.76
CA LEU A 93 -14.95 3.95 -22.63
C LEU A 93 -15.26 5.37 -23.06
N ALA A 94 -16.47 5.85 -22.76
CA ALA A 94 -16.83 7.25 -22.81
C ALA A 94 -16.39 7.98 -21.54
N VAL A 95 -15.78 9.15 -21.70
CA VAL A 95 -15.41 10.06 -20.61
C VAL A 95 -16.64 10.89 -20.24
N LYS A 96 -17.22 10.62 -19.06
CA LYS A 96 -18.34 11.40 -18.53
C LYS A 96 -17.78 12.61 -17.77
N ARG A 97 -18.14 13.83 -18.21
CA ARG A 97 -17.89 15.06 -17.44
C ARG A 97 -19.08 15.32 -16.52
N GLY A 98 -18.95 15.02 -15.23
CA GLY A 98 -19.98 15.30 -14.22
C GLY A 98 -19.71 16.57 -13.40
N ASN A 99 -20.77 17.27 -12.97
CA ASN A 99 -20.69 18.40 -12.01
C ASN A 99 -20.65 17.96 -10.54
N SER A 100 -21.05 16.74 -10.21
CA SER A 100 -20.83 16.06 -8.92
C SER A 100 -21.41 14.64 -8.99
N ASP A 101 -20.61 13.63 -8.62
CA ASP A 101 -20.95 12.28 -8.11
C ASP A 101 -21.08 10.97 -8.94
N GLU A 102 -20.86 10.86 -10.25
CA GLU A 102 -20.88 9.53 -10.91
C GLU A 102 -19.81 9.30 -11.99
N PHE A 103 -19.23 8.08 -11.97
CA PHE A 103 -18.13 7.50 -12.78
C PHE A 103 -17.56 8.36 -13.91
N ASP A 104 -16.25 8.62 -13.90
CA ASP A 104 -15.63 9.41 -14.97
C ASP A 104 -15.47 8.61 -16.27
N LEU A 105 -15.48 7.27 -16.22
CA LEU A 105 -15.40 6.41 -17.40
C LEU A 105 -16.48 5.32 -17.37
N VAL A 106 -17.26 5.20 -18.43
CA VAL A 106 -18.19 4.07 -18.62
C VAL A 106 -18.11 3.56 -20.04
N GLY A 107 -18.30 2.27 -20.24
CA GLY A 107 -18.09 1.70 -21.57
C GLY A 107 -18.49 0.25 -21.71
N GLN A 108 -18.03 -0.33 -22.81
CA GLN A 108 -18.24 -1.73 -23.14
C GLN A 108 -16.88 -2.41 -23.36
N TRP A 109 -16.87 -3.73 -23.18
CA TRP A 109 -15.72 -4.58 -23.43
C TRP A 109 -16.15 -5.86 -24.13
N ASN A 110 -15.22 -6.48 -24.84
CA ASN A 110 -15.36 -7.81 -25.41
C ASN A 110 -14.02 -8.56 -25.38
N THR A 111 -14.07 -9.88 -25.54
CA THR A 111 -12.87 -10.74 -25.58
C THR A 111 -12.86 -11.71 -26.77
N ASP A 112 -11.71 -12.32 -26.99
CA ASP A 112 -11.48 -13.41 -27.95
C ASP A 112 -12.39 -14.64 -27.77
N LEU A 113 -12.91 -14.85 -26.56
CA LEU A 113 -13.85 -15.94 -26.24
C LEU A 113 -15.32 -15.54 -26.43
N ASN A 114 -15.59 -14.42 -27.09
CA ASN A 114 -16.92 -13.82 -27.29
C ASN A 114 -17.63 -13.38 -26.00
N PHE A 115 -16.91 -13.30 -24.87
CA PHE A 115 -17.45 -12.63 -23.70
C PHE A 115 -17.56 -11.14 -23.95
N LYS A 116 -18.60 -10.54 -23.40
CA LYS A 116 -18.87 -9.11 -23.52
C LYS A 116 -19.59 -8.58 -22.30
N GLY A 117 -19.51 -7.27 -22.13
CA GLY A 117 -20.17 -6.62 -21.04
C GLY A 117 -19.92 -5.12 -21.00
N SER A 118 -20.37 -4.54 -19.90
CA SER A 118 -20.18 -3.14 -19.57
C SER A 118 -19.14 -2.99 -18.46
N ILE A 119 -18.53 -1.81 -18.40
CA ILE A 119 -17.59 -1.43 -17.36
C ILE A 119 -17.88 0.01 -16.91
N ALA A 120 -17.79 0.25 -15.61
CA ALA A 120 -17.90 1.57 -15.02
C ALA A 120 -16.75 1.79 -14.04
N LEU A 121 -15.94 2.83 -14.28
CA LEU A 121 -14.74 3.15 -13.50
C LEU A 121 -14.83 4.57 -12.95
N ARG A 122 -14.32 4.72 -11.73
CA ARG A 122 -14.21 6.00 -11.00
C ARG A 122 -12.76 6.23 -10.62
N LYS A 123 -12.28 7.44 -10.87
CA LYS A 123 -10.94 7.81 -10.45
C LYS A 123 -10.86 7.92 -8.93
N VAL A 124 -9.75 7.45 -8.38
CA VAL A 124 -9.41 7.72 -6.99
C VAL A 124 -9.16 9.21 -6.82
N LYS A 125 -9.93 9.86 -5.93
CA LYS A 125 -9.61 11.22 -5.48
C LYS A 125 -8.24 11.19 -4.81
N GLU A 126 -7.49 12.28 -4.91
CA GLU A 126 -6.16 12.40 -4.28
C GLU A 126 -6.15 11.82 -2.85
N PRO A 127 -5.12 11.06 -2.47
CA PRO A 127 -5.01 10.49 -1.13
C PRO A 127 -5.14 11.58 -0.06
N ARG A 128 -6.04 11.36 0.90
CA ARG A 128 -6.28 12.24 2.03
C ARG A 128 -6.27 11.42 3.30
N ALA A 129 -5.61 11.95 4.32
CA ALA A 129 -5.70 11.40 5.66
C ALA A 129 -7.09 11.63 6.24
N GLU A 130 -7.47 10.79 7.19
CA GLU A 130 -8.65 11.03 8.01
C GLU A 130 -8.56 12.40 8.71
N PRO A 131 -9.66 13.15 8.82
CA PRO A 131 -9.65 14.46 9.45
C PRO A 131 -9.21 14.35 10.91
N ILE A 132 -8.55 15.38 11.43
CA ILE A 132 -8.19 15.47 12.84
C ILE A 132 -9.48 15.54 13.66
N LYS A 133 -9.70 14.58 14.54
CA LYS A 133 -10.86 14.52 15.44
C LYS A 133 -10.62 15.34 16.70
N GLU A 134 -9.48 15.09 17.32
CA GLU A 134 -9.02 15.73 18.55
C GLU A 134 -7.49 15.72 18.54
N VAL A 135 -6.88 16.72 19.17
CA VAL A 135 -5.44 16.75 19.43
C VAL A 135 -5.24 16.46 20.91
N ILE A 136 -4.44 15.46 21.23
CA ILE A 136 -4.20 15.01 22.60
C ILE A 136 -2.76 15.30 23.04
N ALA A 137 -2.57 15.45 24.35
CA ALA A 137 -1.23 15.57 24.93
C ALA A 137 -0.49 14.23 24.93
N TRP A 138 0.84 14.26 24.92
CA TRP A 138 1.71 13.09 25.01
C TRP A 138 1.36 12.19 26.20
N LYS A 139 1.08 12.79 27.36
CA LYS A 139 0.68 12.05 28.57
C LYS A 139 -0.60 11.24 28.34
N GLU A 140 -1.55 11.82 27.62
CA GLU A 140 -2.83 11.18 27.33
C GLU A 140 -2.68 10.06 26.30
N PHE A 141 -1.85 10.28 25.26
CA PHE A 141 -1.49 9.22 24.32
C PHE A 141 -0.93 7.99 25.04
N LYS A 142 0.04 8.17 25.95
CA LYS A 142 0.60 7.07 26.74
C LYS A 142 -0.46 6.33 27.58
N ARG A 143 -1.41 7.08 28.17
CA ARG A 143 -2.50 6.51 28.95
C ARG A 143 -3.38 5.62 28.08
N VAL A 144 -3.83 6.11 26.94
CA VAL A 144 -4.74 5.39 26.04
C VAL A 144 -4.06 4.17 25.41
N ILE A 145 -2.85 4.34 24.87
CA ILE A 145 -2.16 3.29 24.11
C ILE A 145 -1.71 2.11 24.98
N SER A 146 -1.70 2.29 26.31
CA SER A 146 -1.33 1.26 27.28
C SER A 146 -2.43 0.22 27.54
N ASP A 147 -3.64 0.39 27.00
CA ASP A 147 -4.72 -0.59 27.12
C ASP A 147 -4.39 -1.90 26.39
N PRO A 148 -4.10 -3.02 27.11
CA PRO A 148 -3.69 -4.26 26.50
C PRO A 148 -4.86 -5.06 25.89
N ILE A 149 -6.10 -4.71 26.26
CA ILE A 149 -7.31 -5.33 25.70
C ILE A 149 -7.55 -4.76 24.30
N LYS A 150 -7.45 -3.43 24.17
CA LYS A 150 -7.65 -2.75 22.89
C LYS A 150 -6.43 -2.87 21.96
N TYR A 151 -5.22 -2.65 22.46
CA TYR A 151 -4.00 -2.64 21.64
C TYR A 151 -3.12 -3.85 21.96
N LYS A 152 -3.53 -5.02 21.48
CA LYS A 152 -2.85 -6.29 21.73
C LYS A 152 -1.46 -6.32 21.10
N TRP A 153 -0.46 -6.71 21.90
CA TRP A 153 0.90 -6.91 21.42
C TRP A 153 0.99 -8.01 20.35
N GLY A 154 1.87 -7.82 19.37
CA GLY A 154 2.11 -8.79 18.28
C GLY A 154 1.11 -8.73 17.13
N VAL A 155 -0.10 -8.20 17.36
CA VAL A 155 -1.17 -8.12 16.34
C VAL A 155 -1.71 -6.71 16.11
N THR A 156 -1.31 -5.72 16.92
CA THR A 156 -1.56 -4.30 16.65
C THR A 156 -0.29 -3.69 16.06
N TYR A 157 -0.40 -3.10 14.87
CA TYR A 157 0.74 -2.45 14.20
C TYR A 157 0.62 -0.94 14.34
N PHE A 158 1.72 -0.27 14.65
CA PHE A 158 1.76 1.17 14.85
C PHE A 158 2.60 1.88 13.80
N ARG A 159 2.16 3.07 13.37
CA ARG A 159 2.93 3.89 12.42
C ARG A 159 2.85 5.36 12.79
N GLY A 160 4.01 6.00 12.90
CA GLY A 160 4.13 7.44 13.07
C GLY A 160 4.12 8.17 11.74
N GLN A 161 3.52 9.36 11.72
CA GLN A 161 3.61 10.32 10.63
C GLN A 161 3.94 11.70 11.19
N ALA A 162 4.90 12.37 10.54
CA ALA A 162 5.38 13.69 10.92
C ALA A 162 4.31 14.79 10.86
N ASP A 163 3.25 14.58 10.07
CA ASP A 163 2.14 15.51 9.91
C ASP A 163 0.84 14.71 9.89
N SER A 164 -0.11 15.09 10.74
CA SER A 164 -1.44 14.47 10.80
C SER A 164 -2.22 14.47 9.49
N ARG A 165 -1.85 15.33 8.54
CA ARG A 165 -2.50 15.43 7.22
C ARG A 165 -1.93 14.44 6.20
N TYR A 166 -0.84 13.74 6.52
CA TYR A 166 -0.27 12.77 5.60
C TYR A 166 -1.09 11.48 5.57
N PRO A 167 -1.51 11.02 4.37
CA PRO A 167 -2.26 9.78 4.24
C PRO A 167 -1.37 8.54 4.42
N LEU A 168 -1.96 7.41 4.82
CA LEU A 168 -1.29 6.11 4.73
C LEU A 168 -1.09 5.70 3.27
N GLN A 169 0.11 6.01 2.77
CA GLN A 169 0.54 5.77 1.40
C GLN A 169 1.94 5.16 1.37
N THR A 170 2.18 4.20 0.48
CA THR A 170 3.52 3.58 0.30
C THR A 170 4.46 4.53 -0.44
N PHE A 171 5.78 4.27 -0.38
CA PHE A 171 6.72 5.12 -1.12
C PHE A 171 6.58 4.95 -2.64
N PHE A 172 6.25 3.76 -3.11
CA PHE A 172 5.90 3.50 -4.51
C PHE A 172 4.77 4.42 -5.00
N HIS A 173 3.67 4.47 -4.26
CA HIS A 173 2.53 5.31 -4.58
C HIS A 173 2.84 6.82 -4.52
N ARG A 174 3.62 7.27 -3.52
CA ARG A 174 4.08 8.67 -3.42
C ARG A 174 4.92 9.14 -4.61
N ARG A 175 5.55 8.21 -5.35
CA ARG A 175 6.33 8.51 -6.56
C ARG A 175 5.49 8.56 -7.83
N GLY A 176 4.17 8.40 -7.72
CA GLY A 176 3.27 8.36 -8.88
C GLY A 176 3.37 7.05 -9.67
N CYS A 177 3.66 5.96 -8.97
CA CYS A 177 3.59 4.60 -9.51
C CYS A 177 2.37 3.88 -8.92
N TRP A 178 1.61 3.19 -9.76
CA TRP A 178 0.37 2.48 -9.45
C TRP A 178 0.30 1.10 -10.10
N ASP A 179 0.99 0.90 -11.23
CA ASP A 179 0.97 -0.36 -11.97
C ASP A 179 1.90 -1.40 -11.36
N LEU A 180 1.31 -2.22 -10.48
CA LEU A 180 2.03 -3.31 -9.82
C LEU A 180 2.37 -4.45 -10.77
N TYR A 181 1.58 -4.66 -11.83
CA TYR A 181 1.93 -5.65 -12.84
C TYR A 181 3.29 -5.34 -13.44
N ARG A 182 3.49 -4.08 -13.88
CA ARG A 182 4.79 -3.62 -14.38
C ARG A 182 5.88 -3.71 -13.31
N TYR A 183 5.58 -3.27 -12.10
CA TYR A 183 6.53 -3.33 -10.99
C TYR A 183 7.08 -4.75 -10.79
N TYR A 184 6.22 -5.76 -10.75
CA TYR A 184 6.63 -7.14 -10.55
C TYR A 184 7.29 -7.78 -11.78
N ARG A 185 6.86 -7.41 -12.99
CA ARG A 185 7.32 -8.05 -14.23
C ARG A 185 8.62 -7.47 -14.78
N GLU A 186 8.85 -6.18 -14.57
CA GLU A 186 9.96 -5.45 -15.17
C GLU A 186 10.95 -4.96 -14.11
N ILE A 187 10.45 -4.33 -13.05
CA ILE A 187 11.30 -3.63 -12.08
C ILE A 187 11.93 -4.60 -11.08
N ILE A 188 11.16 -5.56 -10.55
CA ILE A 188 11.64 -6.47 -9.52
C ILE A 188 12.73 -7.43 -9.99
N PRO A 189 12.63 -8.08 -11.17
CA PRO A 189 13.70 -8.95 -11.65
C PRO A 189 15.06 -8.23 -11.72
N GLU A 190 15.08 -7.02 -12.30
CA GLU A 190 16.30 -6.20 -12.40
C GLU A 190 16.83 -5.80 -11.01
N LEU A 191 15.94 -5.35 -10.11
CA LEU A 191 16.32 -5.03 -8.74
C LEU A 191 16.94 -6.23 -8.02
N PHE A 192 16.31 -7.41 -8.12
CA PHE A 192 16.75 -8.60 -7.42
C PHE A 192 18.07 -9.13 -7.97
N ASP A 193 18.29 -9.02 -9.29
CA ASP A 193 19.58 -9.34 -9.90
C ASP A 193 20.69 -8.44 -9.35
N HIS A 194 20.47 -7.12 -9.29
CA HIS A 194 21.45 -6.18 -8.73
C HIS A 194 21.73 -6.42 -7.25
N LEU A 195 20.69 -6.61 -6.43
CA LEU A 195 20.86 -6.93 -5.01
C LEU A 195 21.54 -8.28 -4.82
N GLY A 196 21.23 -9.26 -5.66
CA GLY A 196 21.79 -10.60 -5.60
C GLY A 196 23.30 -10.59 -5.83
N VAL A 197 23.77 -9.82 -6.82
CA VAL A 197 25.20 -9.59 -7.07
C VAL A 197 25.88 -8.94 -5.87
N LEU A 198 25.30 -7.87 -5.30
CA LEU A 198 25.92 -7.13 -4.20
C LEU A 198 25.98 -7.93 -2.89
N ASN A 199 24.95 -8.74 -2.62
CA ASN A 199 24.86 -9.52 -1.39
C ASN A 199 25.38 -10.95 -1.53
N ASN A 200 25.92 -11.30 -2.71
CA ASN A 200 26.36 -12.65 -3.05
C ASN A 200 25.31 -13.71 -2.70
N THR A 201 24.06 -13.45 -3.09
CA THR A 201 22.90 -14.29 -2.77
C THR A 201 21.97 -14.39 -3.97
N ARG A 202 21.12 -15.42 -4.00
CA ARG A 202 20.02 -15.52 -4.96
C ARG A 202 18.71 -15.23 -4.26
N TYR A 203 17.96 -14.28 -4.80
CA TYR A 203 16.63 -13.98 -4.31
C TYR A 203 15.57 -14.82 -5.03
N PRO A 204 14.48 -15.18 -4.35
CA PRO A 204 13.39 -15.94 -4.96
C PRO A 204 12.72 -15.14 -6.08
N THR A 205 12.42 -15.80 -7.19
CA THR A 205 11.76 -15.22 -8.37
C THR A 205 10.24 -15.44 -8.36
N THR A 206 9.73 -16.27 -7.46
CA THR A 206 8.31 -16.58 -7.28
C THR A 206 7.81 -16.12 -5.92
N GLY A 207 6.50 -15.82 -5.83
CA GLY A 207 5.85 -15.32 -4.61
C GLY A 207 6.07 -16.18 -3.37
N GLY A 208 6.00 -15.56 -2.19
CA GLY A 208 6.18 -16.20 -0.89
C GLY A 208 6.68 -15.23 0.20
N ALA A 209 6.81 -15.71 1.44
CA ALA A 209 7.28 -14.90 2.57
C ALA A 209 8.71 -14.35 2.35
N ASP A 210 9.57 -15.13 1.69
CA ASP A 210 10.96 -14.75 1.41
C ASP A 210 11.10 -13.72 0.28
N PHE A 211 10.08 -13.56 -0.57
CA PHE A 211 10.05 -12.53 -1.62
C PHE A 211 10.01 -11.12 -1.03
N GLY A 212 9.44 -10.97 0.18
CA GLY A 212 9.39 -9.69 0.88
C GLY A 212 10.75 -9.19 1.40
N SER A 213 11.68 -10.11 1.69
CA SER A 213 12.97 -9.78 2.29
C SER A 213 13.85 -8.83 1.45
N PRO A 214 14.12 -9.11 0.16
CA PRO A 214 14.87 -8.18 -0.70
C PRO A 214 14.13 -6.84 -0.91
N LEU A 215 12.80 -6.85 -0.94
CA LEU A 215 12.01 -5.61 -1.03
C LEU A 215 12.21 -4.73 0.21
N LEU A 216 12.11 -5.32 1.41
CA LEU A 216 12.33 -4.61 2.66
C LEU A 216 13.76 -4.03 2.73
N LEU A 217 14.75 -4.80 2.27
CA LEU A 217 16.13 -4.33 2.17
C LEU A 217 16.25 -3.14 1.22
N ALA A 218 15.68 -3.23 0.02
CA ALA A 218 15.70 -2.14 -0.96
C ALA A 218 15.03 -0.87 -0.42
N GLN A 219 13.90 -1.02 0.26
CA GLN A 219 13.16 0.08 0.88
C GLN A 219 14.02 0.84 1.90
N HIS A 220 14.83 0.14 2.70
CA HIS A 220 15.74 0.77 3.65
C HIS A 220 16.80 1.64 2.99
N HIS A 221 17.17 1.30 1.75
CA HIS A 221 18.11 2.07 0.93
C HIS A 221 17.41 3.08 0.00
N GLY A 222 16.12 3.36 0.22
CA GLY A 222 15.38 4.39 -0.50
C GLY A 222 14.82 3.94 -1.85
N PHE A 223 14.73 2.63 -2.11
CA PHE A 223 14.01 2.13 -3.28
C PHE A 223 12.48 2.25 -3.07
N PRO A 224 11.70 2.78 -4.05
CA PRO A 224 10.25 2.83 -3.94
C PRO A 224 9.61 1.44 -3.96
N THR A 225 9.07 0.99 -2.83
CA THR A 225 8.36 -0.28 -2.71
C THR A 225 6.87 -0.09 -2.40
N PRO A 226 6.00 -1.06 -2.75
CA PRO A 226 4.60 -1.08 -2.35
C PRO A 226 4.42 -1.55 -0.89
N LEU A 227 5.49 -1.55 -0.11
CA LEU A 227 5.46 -1.83 1.33
C LEU A 227 5.35 -0.50 2.08
N LEU A 228 4.65 -0.56 3.22
CA LEU A 228 4.59 0.49 4.20
C LEU A 228 5.17 -0.01 5.52
N ASP A 229 6.00 0.82 6.14
CA ASP A 229 6.67 0.48 7.40
C ASP A 229 5.74 0.70 8.60
N TRP A 230 5.69 -0.29 9.48
CA TRP A 230 4.98 -0.26 10.75
C TRP A 230 5.91 -0.80 11.84
N SER A 231 5.55 -0.59 13.11
CA SER A 231 6.25 -1.11 14.28
C SER A 231 5.27 -1.86 15.17
N LEU A 232 5.75 -2.86 15.91
CA LEU A 232 4.98 -3.41 17.03
C LEU A 232 4.94 -2.48 18.25
N SER A 233 5.80 -1.47 18.31
CA SER A 233 5.88 -0.56 19.45
C SER A 233 5.21 0.79 19.12
N PRO A 234 4.18 1.21 19.89
CA PRO A 234 3.58 2.53 19.71
C PRO A 234 4.58 3.65 20.00
N TYR A 235 5.54 3.41 20.88
CA TYR A 235 6.58 4.37 21.25
C TYR A 235 7.62 4.55 20.14
N VAL A 236 7.98 3.47 19.44
CA VAL A 236 8.84 3.57 18.24
C VAL A 236 8.13 4.32 17.13
N ALA A 237 6.83 4.05 16.91
CA ALA A 237 6.03 4.82 15.97
C ALA A 237 5.98 6.32 16.33
N ALA A 238 5.71 6.65 17.61
CA ALA A 238 5.73 8.03 18.09
C ALA A 238 7.11 8.71 17.91
N PHE A 239 8.20 7.98 18.17
CA PHE A 239 9.56 8.49 17.91
C PHE A 239 9.72 8.96 16.47
N PHE A 240 9.36 8.14 15.48
CA PHE A 240 9.47 8.54 14.07
C PHE A 240 8.55 9.70 13.74
N ALA A 241 7.33 9.75 14.29
CA ALA A 241 6.41 10.86 14.11
C ALA A 241 7.04 12.20 14.55
N PHE A 242 7.57 12.26 15.79
CA PHE A 242 8.20 13.48 16.31
C PHE A 242 9.56 13.78 15.68
N TRP A 243 10.38 12.77 15.44
CA TRP A 243 11.72 12.95 14.91
C TRP A 243 11.67 13.49 13.47
N GLU A 244 10.84 12.90 12.61
CA GLU A 244 10.69 13.35 11.22
C GLU A 244 10.04 14.73 11.10
N ASN A 245 9.15 15.10 12.04
CA ASN A 245 8.57 16.44 12.09
C ASN A 245 9.63 17.54 12.27
N SER A 246 10.81 17.23 12.80
CA SER A 246 11.94 18.19 12.88
C SER A 246 12.36 18.77 11.51
N LYS A 247 11.89 18.18 10.41
CA LYS A 247 12.12 18.64 9.04
C LYS A 247 11.00 19.54 8.49
N LEU A 248 9.94 19.75 9.27
CA LEU A 248 8.75 20.51 8.91
C LEU A 248 8.68 21.82 9.72
N PRO A 249 7.85 22.79 9.30
CA PRO A 249 7.55 23.97 10.12
C PRO A 249 7.00 23.54 11.50
N ASN A 250 7.45 24.20 12.58
CA ASN A 250 7.06 23.92 13.97
C ASN A 250 5.59 24.29 14.28
N SER A 251 4.64 23.68 13.58
CA SER A 251 3.21 23.92 13.78
C SER A 251 2.39 22.69 13.36
N GLY A 252 1.33 22.40 14.11
CA GLY A 252 0.41 21.30 13.84
C GLY A 252 0.58 20.15 14.82
N SER A 253 0.21 18.95 14.39
CA SER A 253 0.26 17.72 15.17
C SER A 253 0.95 16.63 14.38
N VAL A 254 1.59 15.71 15.11
CA VAL A 254 2.05 14.43 14.57
C VAL A 254 0.94 13.41 14.71
N ARG A 255 0.95 12.35 13.90
CA ARG A 255 -0.05 11.27 14.01
C ARG A 255 0.59 9.92 14.29
N VAL A 256 0.01 9.17 15.21
CA VAL A 256 0.31 7.75 15.41
C VAL A 256 -0.92 6.93 15.06
N PHE A 257 -0.79 6.00 14.12
CA PHE A 257 -1.81 5.03 13.76
C PHE A 257 -1.65 3.77 14.60
N ALA A 258 -2.77 3.08 14.87
CA ALA A 258 -2.82 1.74 15.43
C ALA A 258 -3.73 0.87 14.56
N PHE A 259 -3.17 -0.11 13.86
CA PHE A 259 -3.86 -0.99 12.92
C PHE A 259 -4.11 -2.37 13.55
N HIS A 260 -5.39 -2.75 13.67
CA HIS A 260 -5.86 -3.99 14.29
C HIS A 260 -5.79 -5.17 13.31
N THR A 261 -4.56 -5.65 13.04
CA THR A 261 -4.29 -6.57 11.93
C THR A 261 -4.97 -7.92 12.04
N GLU A 262 -5.08 -8.49 13.25
CA GLU A 262 -5.75 -9.78 13.48
C GLU A 262 -7.20 -9.74 12.97
N ARG A 263 -7.90 -8.66 13.27
CA ARG A 263 -9.30 -8.49 12.88
C ARG A 263 -9.42 -8.25 11.38
N TRP A 264 -8.55 -7.39 10.82
CA TRP A 264 -8.51 -7.15 9.38
C TRP A 264 -8.30 -8.47 8.59
N ILE A 265 -7.33 -9.28 8.99
CA ILE A 265 -7.05 -10.58 8.35
C ILE A 265 -8.24 -11.53 8.46
N LYS A 266 -8.89 -11.56 9.64
CA LYS A 266 -10.04 -12.45 9.89
C LYS A 266 -11.28 -12.06 9.09
N GLU A 267 -11.58 -10.76 9.01
CA GLU A 267 -12.82 -10.26 8.41
C GLU A 267 -12.69 -9.93 6.92
N GLN A 268 -11.47 -9.73 6.43
CA GLN A 268 -11.20 -9.37 5.03
C GLN A 268 -10.25 -10.35 4.35
N PRO A 269 -10.53 -11.68 4.38
CA PRO A 269 -9.63 -12.69 3.87
C PRO A 269 -9.29 -12.49 2.37
N GLY A 270 -10.25 -12.07 1.54
CA GLY A 270 -10.02 -11.78 0.12
C GLY A 270 -9.05 -10.60 -0.15
N ARG A 271 -8.77 -9.77 0.87
CA ARG A 271 -7.83 -8.63 0.80
C ARG A 271 -6.50 -8.93 1.49
N THR A 272 -6.36 -10.12 2.06
CA THR A 272 -5.17 -10.57 2.79
C THR A 272 -4.62 -11.93 2.33
N LEU A 273 -5.43 -12.72 1.61
CA LEU A 273 -5.03 -13.98 0.98
C LEU A 273 -4.29 -13.71 -0.33
N GLY A 274 -3.30 -14.56 -0.63
CA GLY A 274 -2.50 -14.51 -1.86
C GLY A 274 -1.14 -13.83 -1.71
N ASP A 275 -0.26 -13.98 -2.70
CA ASP A 275 1.08 -13.41 -2.71
C ASP A 275 1.10 -11.89 -2.95
N LEU A 276 2.28 -11.27 -2.88
CA LEU A 276 2.49 -9.83 -3.15
C LEU A 276 1.95 -9.34 -4.51
N ILE A 277 1.71 -10.28 -5.41
CA ILE A 277 1.27 -10.10 -6.80
C ILE A 277 -0.23 -10.36 -7.00
N THR A 278 -0.97 -10.61 -5.92
CA THR A 278 -2.39 -10.99 -6.00
C THR A 278 -3.21 -9.86 -6.63
N PRO A 279 -4.08 -10.17 -7.60
CA PRO A 279 -4.91 -9.16 -8.25
C PRO A 279 -5.94 -8.62 -7.26
N GLY A 280 -6.16 -7.31 -7.33
CA GLY A 280 -7.31 -6.65 -6.70
C GLY A 280 -6.92 -5.62 -5.64
N ILE A 281 -7.90 -5.30 -4.78
CA ILE A 281 -7.80 -4.29 -3.72
C ILE A 281 -7.24 -4.93 -2.45
N THR A 282 -5.92 -4.99 -2.35
CA THR A 282 -5.18 -5.65 -1.28
C THR A 282 -4.51 -4.64 -0.35
N VAL A 283 -4.70 -4.83 0.96
CA VAL A 283 -3.92 -4.24 2.05
C VAL A 283 -3.53 -5.40 2.95
N LYS A 284 -2.27 -5.82 2.95
CA LYS A 284 -1.86 -7.08 3.57
C LYS A 284 -0.76 -6.87 4.60
N PRO A 285 -1.02 -7.11 5.89
CA PRO A 285 0.03 -7.31 6.88
C PRO A 285 0.92 -8.49 6.48
N LEU A 286 2.24 -8.27 6.47
CA LEU A 286 3.24 -9.26 6.10
C LEU A 286 4.18 -9.54 7.27
N ASN A 287 4.45 -10.81 7.49
CA ASN A 287 5.51 -11.26 8.37
C ASN A 287 6.76 -11.57 7.54
N ILE A 288 7.52 -10.53 7.20
CA ILE A 288 8.77 -10.65 6.44
C ILE A 288 9.89 -11.06 7.41
N PRO A 289 10.70 -12.08 7.10
CA PRO A 289 11.87 -12.42 7.90
C PRO A 289 12.83 -11.22 8.05
N LEU A 290 13.20 -10.90 9.28
CA LEU A 290 14.08 -9.76 9.59
C LEU A 290 15.58 -10.14 9.68
N ALA A 291 15.93 -11.37 9.30
CA ALA A 291 17.29 -11.89 9.43
C ALA A 291 18.29 -10.99 8.69
N GLY A 292 19.38 -10.62 9.36
CA GLY A 292 20.41 -9.73 8.81
C GLY A 292 20.02 -8.24 8.77
N ASN A 293 18.75 -7.88 9.00
CA ASN A 293 18.29 -6.49 8.95
C ASN A 293 18.23 -5.87 10.35
N LYS A 294 19.40 -5.43 10.85
CA LYS A 294 19.55 -4.84 12.19
C LYS A 294 18.59 -3.67 12.43
N ARG A 295 18.37 -2.85 11.41
CA ARG A 295 17.43 -1.72 11.44
C ARG A 295 15.99 -2.19 11.66
N ALA A 296 15.53 -3.16 10.87
CA ALA A 296 14.17 -3.70 11.02
C ALA A 296 13.96 -4.35 12.40
N VAL A 297 14.97 -5.07 12.91
CA VAL A 297 14.92 -5.64 14.26
C VAL A 297 14.79 -4.55 15.33
N ALA A 298 15.64 -3.53 15.27
CA ALA A 298 15.63 -2.43 16.23
C ALA A 298 14.31 -1.66 16.27
N GLN A 299 13.68 -1.48 15.11
CA GLN A 299 12.40 -0.80 14.97
C GLN A 299 11.20 -1.70 15.30
N SER A 300 11.43 -2.98 15.64
CA SER A 300 10.38 -4.00 15.77
C SER A 300 9.46 -3.99 14.54
N ALA A 301 10.08 -3.92 13.37
CA ALA A 301 9.43 -3.59 12.11
C ALA A 301 8.39 -4.65 11.72
N ARG A 302 7.31 -4.16 11.13
CA ARG A 302 6.28 -4.90 10.43
C ARG A 302 6.03 -4.22 9.10
N SER A 303 5.68 -5.01 8.10
CA SER A 303 5.43 -4.47 6.76
C SER A 303 3.98 -4.69 6.41
N VAL A 304 3.36 -3.68 5.81
CA VAL A 304 2.05 -3.81 5.19
C VAL A 304 2.23 -3.57 3.70
N PHE A 305 1.92 -4.56 2.89
CA PHE A 305 1.79 -4.39 1.46
C PHE A 305 0.49 -3.67 1.14
N SER A 306 0.52 -2.76 0.18
CA SER A 306 -0.67 -2.12 -0.34
C SER A 306 -0.63 -2.11 -1.86
N SER A 307 -1.74 -2.57 -2.45
CA SER A 307 -2.02 -2.41 -3.88
C SER A 307 -2.61 -1.04 -4.23
N VAL A 308 -3.01 -0.27 -3.21
CA VAL A 308 -3.77 0.96 -3.35
C VAL A 308 -3.01 2.16 -2.84
N GLU A 309 -3.29 3.30 -3.46
CA GLU A 309 -2.67 4.58 -3.14
C GLU A 309 -3.07 5.11 -1.75
N ASN A 310 -4.33 4.95 -1.36
CA ASN A 310 -4.84 5.40 -0.05
C ASN A 310 -5.36 4.21 0.76
N ILE A 311 -4.59 3.79 1.76
CA ILE A 311 -4.91 2.65 2.62
C ILE A 311 -6.09 2.96 3.54
N GLU A 312 -6.15 4.17 4.12
CA GLU A 312 -7.21 4.59 5.06
C GLU A 312 -8.60 4.44 4.42
N ASN A 313 -8.74 4.86 3.15
CA ASN A 313 -10.00 4.76 2.42
C ASN A 313 -10.48 3.30 2.28
N ILE A 314 -9.58 2.35 2.04
CA ILE A 314 -9.95 0.94 1.89
C ILE A 314 -10.37 0.34 3.24
N LEU A 315 -9.66 0.67 4.31
CA LEU A 315 -10.03 0.23 5.66
C LEU A 315 -11.41 0.77 6.03
N LYS A 316 -11.66 2.07 5.82
CA LYS A 316 -12.95 2.74 6.08
C LYS A 316 -14.09 2.18 5.23
N TRP A 317 -13.83 1.95 3.95
CA TRP A 317 -14.83 1.37 3.06
C TRP A 317 -15.23 -0.04 3.52
N ALA A 318 -14.27 -0.86 3.95
CA ALA A 318 -14.57 -2.17 4.50
C ALA A 318 -15.38 -2.10 5.81
N GLU A 319 -15.06 -1.16 6.71
CA GLU A 319 -15.88 -0.90 7.93
C GLU A 319 -17.33 -0.59 7.58
N PHE A 320 -17.54 0.29 6.58
CA PHE A 320 -18.87 0.67 6.12
C PHE A 320 -19.65 -0.52 5.53
N GLN A 321 -18.98 -1.36 4.73
CA GLN A 321 -19.61 -2.57 4.18
C GLN A 321 -20.01 -3.57 5.26
N SER A 322 -19.22 -3.69 6.33
CA SER A 322 -19.53 -4.58 7.46
C SER A 322 -20.59 -4.02 8.42
N ALA A 323 -20.90 -2.72 8.35
CA ALA A 323 -21.86 -2.06 9.24
C ALA A 323 -23.33 -2.38 8.93
N SER A 324 -23.65 -2.85 7.72
CA SER A 324 -25.04 -3.07 7.29
C SER A 324 -25.78 -4.17 8.07
N ASP A 325 -25.06 -5.06 8.75
CA ASP A 325 -25.65 -6.28 9.31
C ASP A 325 -25.73 -6.31 10.86
N ARG A 326 -24.96 -5.49 11.60
CA ARG A 326 -24.84 -5.60 13.08
C ARG A 326 -24.64 -4.27 13.85
N GLY A 327 -24.84 -3.12 13.20
CA GLY A 327 -24.45 -1.80 13.76
C GLY A 327 -23.03 -1.42 13.36
N MET A 328 -22.59 -0.21 13.74
CA MET A 328 -21.25 0.27 13.37
C MET A 328 -20.19 -0.63 14.01
N PRO A 329 -19.35 -1.31 13.21
CA PRO A 329 -18.31 -2.16 13.75
C PRO A 329 -17.23 -1.29 14.40
N ASP A 330 -16.45 -1.88 15.32
CA ASP A 330 -15.22 -1.25 15.77
C ASP A 330 -14.35 -0.89 14.54
N PRO A 331 -13.49 0.13 14.62
CA PRO A 331 -12.64 0.47 13.49
C PRO A 331 -11.53 -0.58 13.28
N TYR A 332 -11.09 -0.77 12.04
CA TYR A 332 -9.88 -1.56 11.75
C TYR A 332 -8.60 -0.82 12.15
N PHE A 333 -8.66 0.50 12.29
CA PHE A 333 -7.54 1.29 12.79
C PHE A 333 -8.00 2.48 13.64
N ASP A 334 -7.19 2.81 14.65
CA ASP A 334 -7.26 4.07 15.37
C ASP A 334 -6.14 5.01 14.90
N TYR A 335 -6.30 6.31 15.14
CA TYR A 335 -5.24 7.29 14.99
C TYR A 335 -5.28 8.31 16.12
N PHE A 336 -4.10 8.77 16.52
CA PHE A 336 -3.90 9.74 17.60
C PHE A 336 -3.12 10.91 17.05
N ASP A 337 -3.73 12.10 17.08
CA ASP A 337 -3.07 13.34 16.74
C ASP A 337 -2.48 13.94 18.02
N ILE A 338 -1.15 14.04 18.08
CA ILE A 338 -0.42 14.50 19.26
C ILE A 338 0.17 15.86 18.95
N ASP A 339 -0.04 16.81 19.86
CA ASP A 339 0.44 18.18 19.70
C ASP A 339 1.97 18.23 19.58
N ILE A 340 2.48 19.01 18.63
CA ILE A 340 3.92 19.20 18.46
C ILE A 340 4.58 19.93 19.63
N VAL A 341 3.79 20.66 20.45
CA VAL A 341 4.28 21.30 21.69
C VAL A 341 4.91 20.28 22.63
N ASP A 342 4.46 19.02 22.62
CA ASP A 342 4.99 17.96 23.48
C ASP A 342 6.25 17.28 22.93
N LYS A 343 6.76 17.68 21.77
CA LYS A 343 7.88 17.02 21.09
C LYS A 343 9.10 16.80 21.98
N GLU A 344 9.60 17.85 22.64
CA GLU A 344 10.80 17.75 23.50
C GLU A 344 10.57 16.81 24.68
N THR A 345 9.41 16.92 25.32
CA THR A 345 8.99 16.03 26.42
C THR A 345 8.89 14.58 25.96
N ALA A 346 8.26 14.34 24.79
CA ALA A 346 8.08 13.02 24.22
C ALA A 346 9.43 12.39 23.83
N LEU A 347 10.30 13.13 23.14
CA LEU A 347 11.61 12.62 22.74
C LEU A 347 12.52 12.33 23.95
N TYR A 348 12.47 13.16 24.99
CA TYR A 348 13.19 12.90 26.26
C TYR A 348 12.70 11.61 26.94
N ASP A 349 11.37 11.45 27.04
CA ASP A 349 10.75 10.26 27.62
C ASP A 349 11.09 8.99 26.82
N LEU A 350 11.01 9.06 25.49
CA LEU A 350 11.40 7.97 24.58
C LEU A 350 12.88 7.61 24.69
N GLN A 351 13.76 8.61 24.84
CA GLN A 351 15.19 8.38 25.08
C GLN A 351 15.43 7.62 26.38
N SER A 352 14.64 7.87 27.43
CA SER A 352 14.73 7.11 28.70
C SER A 352 14.37 5.62 28.53
N MET A 353 13.59 5.29 27.49
CA MET A 353 13.25 3.92 27.09
C MET A 353 14.24 3.33 26.07
N ASN A 354 15.39 3.98 25.85
CA ASN A 354 16.39 3.64 24.83
C ASN A 354 15.84 3.70 23.38
N ILE A 355 14.80 4.49 23.14
CA ILE A 355 14.27 4.78 21.80
C ILE A 355 14.91 6.10 21.34
N THR A 356 16.00 5.97 20.60
CA THR A 356 16.83 7.08 20.12
C THR A 356 17.10 6.93 18.64
N LYS A 357 17.57 7.99 17.98
CA LYS A 357 17.94 7.93 16.56
C LYS A 357 18.95 6.82 16.28
N LEU A 358 19.99 6.67 17.11
CA LEU A 358 21.02 5.66 16.90
C LEU A 358 20.54 4.24 17.20
N SER A 359 19.70 4.05 18.22
CA SER A 359 19.14 2.72 18.49
C SER A 359 18.15 2.28 17.41
N MET A 360 17.36 3.21 16.86
CA MET A 360 16.38 2.92 15.80
C MET A 360 17.00 2.82 14.40
N LEU A 361 18.12 3.49 14.16
CA LEU A 361 18.87 3.47 12.91
C LEU A 361 20.34 3.12 13.19
N PRO A 362 20.64 1.84 13.47
CA PRO A 362 21.97 1.39 13.91
C PRO A 362 22.96 1.31 12.74
N GLU A 363 23.19 2.44 12.08
CA GLU A 363 24.03 2.59 10.89
C GLU A 363 25.21 3.53 11.20
N LEU A 364 26.37 3.27 10.58
CA LEU A 364 27.57 4.09 10.77
C LEU A 364 27.33 5.53 10.31
N SER A 365 26.62 5.72 9.19
CA SER A 365 26.19 7.01 8.67
C SER A 365 25.45 7.84 9.70
N VAL A 366 24.52 7.22 10.44
CA VAL A 366 23.72 7.86 11.48
C VAL A 366 24.58 8.23 12.70
N ALA A 367 25.51 7.37 13.11
CA ALA A 367 26.45 7.71 14.17
C ALA A 367 27.30 8.93 13.80
N CYS A 368 27.82 8.97 12.57
CA CYS A 368 28.57 10.11 12.06
C CYS A 368 27.71 11.38 11.96
N GLU A 369 26.46 11.28 11.54
CA GLU A 369 25.53 12.41 11.48
C GLU A 369 25.26 13.00 12.87
N ILE A 370 24.99 12.16 13.87
CA ILE A 370 24.73 12.59 15.25
C ILE A 370 25.95 13.30 15.86
N LEU A 371 27.13 12.68 15.75
CA LEU A 371 28.36 13.24 16.31
C LEU A 371 28.82 14.49 15.52
N GLY A 372 28.61 14.48 14.20
CA GLY A 372 28.84 15.60 13.29
C GLY A 372 28.03 16.83 13.67
N GLY A 373 26.72 16.66 13.84
CA GLY A 373 25.82 17.72 14.28
C GLY A 373 26.18 18.22 15.69
N LYS A 374 26.48 17.32 16.63
CA LYS A 374 26.80 17.67 18.02
C LYS A 374 28.08 18.48 18.18
N TYR A 375 29.18 18.04 17.57
CA TYR A 375 30.51 18.62 17.81
C TYR A 375 30.94 19.63 16.75
N PHE A 376 30.36 19.58 15.54
CA PHE A 376 30.80 20.38 14.40
C PHE A 376 29.66 21.19 13.75
N GLY A 377 28.41 21.04 14.19
CA GLY A 377 27.26 21.74 13.60
C GLY A 377 26.95 21.32 12.15
N VAL A 378 27.46 20.17 11.70
CA VAL A 378 27.24 19.66 10.35
C VAL A 378 25.95 18.86 10.33
N ASN A 379 24.90 19.41 9.72
CA ASN A 379 23.71 18.65 9.37
C ASN A 379 23.92 18.12 7.94
N ASN A 380 24.26 16.85 7.79
CA ASN A 380 24.24 16.22 6.47
C ASN A 380 22.79 16.19 5.99
N ALA A 381 22.54 16.86 4.85
CA ALA A 381 21.22 17.00 4.24
C ALA A 381 20.70 15.68 3.65
#